data_AF-A0A5C7LGA2-F1
#
_entry.id   AF-A0A5C7LGA2-F1
#
_cell.length_a   1.000
_cell.length_b   1.000
_cell.length_c   1.000
_cell.angle_alpha   90.00
_cell.angle_beta   90.00
_cell.angle_gamma   90.00
#
_symmetry.space_group_name_H-M   'P 1'
#
loop_
_entity.id
_entity.type
_entity.pdbx_description
1 polymer ?
#
loop_
_entity_poly.entity_id
_entity_poly.type
_entity_poly.pdbx_seq_one_letter_code
_entity_poly.pdbx_strand_id
1 'polypeptide(L)'
;MTVAVWNTGTFPTDLAKKSFAAMITRLFPNGQAPLYGISSMLKEETAYQPEHGYFSKTMIFPSVQLNGAVASGAATNFVVDSTANIVPGMVLQSEGTPENVLVTAVVDATNLTVVRGFGTVAGAAIADNVVLYLVGNAYEEASTRPQSLLIVPTRVINYTQIFRNTWLASGTAIATQVIAGGSVDAENRQDCAMFHAGDIEKALIWGQLKSSTKTNSYGTMPIRTMNGLINYVTVDASGNVTTLGSTTNWTQLEAALDPVFAQNTDPKGAPERVMFVGGIARRVIHNVCRLNSQYQITDQQTSWGLQFDSFRTPRGRFNLVEHPLLNAFGSSASWSKMAIVVDLPTFGMAYMTGRKTQSREFNMSGQPVDAGVDAVGGTLTTECTCLVKNSAANAVLYNFTAAAAG
;
A
#
# COMPACT_ATOMS: atom_id res chain seq x y z
N MET A 1 -12.10 -5.95 -43.19
CA MET A 1 -12.62 -4.72 -42.56
C MET A 1 -13.53 -5.12 -41.42
N THR A 2 -13.19 -4.78 -40.18
CA THR A 2 -14.04 -5.01 -39.00
C THR A 2 -14.74 -3.71 -38.64
N VAL A 3 -16.07 -3.70 -38.60
CA VAL A 3 -16.86 -2.57 -38.10
C VAL A 3 -16.82 -2.62 -36.57
N ALA A 4 -15.88 -1.90 -35.97
CA ALA A 4 -15.75 -1.79 -34.52
C ALA A 4 -15.30 -0.38 -34.14
N VAL A 5 -15.73 0.10 -32.97
CA VAL A 5 -15.28 1.36 -32.40
C VAL A 5 -13.82 1.21 -31.95
N TRP A 6 -12.93 2.07 -32.44
CA TRP A 6 -11.49 2.06 -32.12
C TRP A 6 -11.27 2.32 -30.61
N ASN A 7 -10.82 1.32 -29.86
CA ASN A 7 -10.63 1.42 -28.41
C ASN A 7 -9.38 0.65 -27.93
N THR A 8 -8.98 0.81 -26.67
CA THR A 8 -7.75 0.17 -26.15
C THR A 8 -7.78 -1.36 -26.12
N GLY A 9 -8.96 -1.98 -26.23
CA GLY A 9 -9.14 -3.43 -26.32
C GLY A 9 -8.92 -4.00 -27.74
N THR A 10 -8.80 -3.16 -28.76
CA THR A 10 -8.53 -3.57 -30.16
C THR A 10 -7.08 -3.32 -30.58
N PHE A 11 -6.20 -2.92 -29.65
CA PHE A 11 -4.79 -2.68 -29.94
C PHE A 11 -4.02 -4.01 -30.07
N PRO A 12 -3.21 -4.21 -31.13
CA PRO A 12 -2.22 -5.28 -31.17
C PRO A 12 -1.14 -5.02 -30.10
N THR A 13 -0.51 -6.09 -29.62
CA THR A 13 0.60 -6.02 -28.65
C THR A 13 1.68 -5.04 -29.13
N ASP A 14 2.12 -4.14 -28.23
CA ASP A 14 3.27 -3.21 -28.38
C ASP A 14 3.12 -1.95 -29.27
N LEU A 15 1.91 -1.54 -29.68
CA LEU A 15 1.72 -0.35 -30.54
C LEU A 15 1.83 1.04 -29.85
N ALA A 16 1.66 1.14 -28.53
CA ALA A 16 1.58 2.44 -27.84
C ALA A 16 2.94 2.95 -27.30
N LYS A 17 3.42 4.10 -27.82
CA LYS A 17 4.66 4.80 -27.37
C LYS A 17 4.38 6.15 -26.67
N LYS A 18 5.39 6.62 -25.95
CA LYS A 18 5.42 7.52 -24.77
C LYS A 18 5.78 9.00 -25.07
N SER A 19 5.27 9.95 -24.25
CA SER A 19 5.47 11.43 -24.29
C SER A 19 5.94 12.06 -22.94
N PHE A 20 6.30 13.36 -22.92
CA PHE A 20 6.55 14.25 -21.75
C PHE A 20 5.33 15.14 -21.42
N ALA A 21 5.26 15.77 -20.23
CA ALA A 21 4.30 16.84 -19.93
C ALA A 21 4.78 17.84 -18.87
N ALA A 22 4.37 19.10 -19.05
CA ALA A 22 4.56 20.25 -18.15
C ALA A 22 3.20 20.73 -17.62
N MET A 23 2.95 20.60 -16.31
CA MET A 23 2.41 21.65 -15.42
C MET A 23 2.10 21.10 -14.00
N ILE A 24 2.22 22.00 -13.02
CA ILE A 24 2.11 21.81 -11.58
C ILE A 24 0.65 21.94 -11.09
N THR A 25 0.24 20.99 -10.25
CA THR A 25 -1.04 20.93 -9.53
C THR A 25 -0.99 21.72 -8.20
N ARG A 26 -2.06 22.44 -7.83
CA ARG A 26 -2.20 23.23 -6.59
C ARG A 26 -3.06 22.49 -5.56
N LEU A 27 -2.61 22.42 -4.29
CA LEU A 27 -3.32 21.80 -3.16
C LEU A 27 -4.26 22.79 -2.44
N PHE A 28 -5.39 22.28 -1.94
CA PHE A 28 -6.30 22.97 -1.00
C PHE A 28 -6.30 22.25 0.37
N PRO A 29 -6.14 22.95 1.50
CA PRO A 29 -6.08 22.35 2.83
C PRO A 29 -7.46 22.37 3.54
N ASN A 30 -8.33 21.40 3.22
CA ASN A 30 -9.39 20.85 4.11
C ASN A 30 -10.24 19.73 3.44
N GLY A 31 -9.73 19.11 2.37
CA GLY A 31 -10.51 18.23 1.50
C GLY A 31 -10.74 16.83 2.06
N GLN A 32 -11.83 16.20 1.62
CA GLN A 32 -12.17 14.78 1.81
C GLN A 32 -11.13 13.79 1.21
N ALA A 33 -9.98 14.27 0.75
CA ALA A 33 -9.01 13.53 -0.06
C ALA A 33 -7.55 13.87 0.33
N PRO A 34 -7.13 13.63 1.59
CA PRO A 34 -5.78 13.97 2.06
C PRO A 34 -4.67 13.17 1.36
N LEU A 35 -4.85 11.88 1.06
CA LEU A 35 -3.84 11.06 0.37
C LEU A 35 -3.67 11.51 -1.09
N TYR A 36 -4.77 11.79 -1.79
CA TYR A 36 -4.77 12.39 -3.12
C TYR A 36 -4.14 13.79 -3.11
N GLY A 37 -4.46 14.62 -2.11
CA GLY A 37 -3.84 15.92 -1.91
C GLY A 37 -2.32 15.81 -1.79
N ILE A 38 -1.83 14.94 -0.90
CA ILE A 38 -0.39 14.69 -0.70
C ILE A 38 0.26 14.11 -1.96
N SER A 39 -0.45 13.26 -2.71
CA SER A 39 0.08 12.66 -3.95
C SER A 39 0.55 13.70 -4.97
N SER A 40 -0.01 14.91 -4.95
CA SER A 40 0.40 16.01 -5.84
C SER A 40 1.72 16.68 -5.45
N MET A 41 2.22 16.44 -4.23
CA MET A 41 3.56 16.80 -3.78
C MET A 41 4.57 15.66 -3.99
N LEU A 42 4.08 14.45 -4.25
CA LEU A 42 4.91 13.29 -4.53
C LEU A 42 5.27 13.24 -6.01
N LYS A 43 6.29 12.44 -6.36
CA LYS A 43 6.73 12.30 -7.74
C LYS A 43 5.61 11.67 -8.59
N GLU A 44 5.15 12.40 -9.59
CA GLU A 44 4.18 11.89 -10.55
C GLU A 44 4.85 10.96 -11.56
N GLU A 45 4.14 9.89 -11.94
CA GLU A 45 4.54 8.98 -13.01
C GLU A 45 3.54 9.01 -14.16
N THR A 46 3.98 8.62 -15.36
CA THR A 46 3.13 8.57 -16.55
C THR A 46 2.80 7.12 -16.88
N ALA A 47 1.50 6.81 -16.93
CA ALA A 47 0.99 5.57 -17.49
C ALA A 47 0.84 5.71 -19.01
N TYR A 48 1.42 4.76 -19.73
CA TYR A 48 1.46 4.75 -21.20
C TYR A 48 0.51 3.73 -21.81
N GLN A 49 0.06 2.81 -20.98
CA GLN A 49 -0.95 1.82 -21.31
C GLN A 49 -1.90 1.73 -20.11
N PRO A 50 -3.13 1.23 -20.32
CA PRO A 50 -4.06 1.04 -19.22
C PRO A 50 -3.58 0.04 -18.20
N GLU A 51 -2.74 -0.92 -18.58
CA GLU A 51 -1.95 -1.70 -17.63
C GLU A 51 -0.68 -0.92 -17.30
N HIS A 52 -0.45 -0.68 -16.02
CA HIS A 52 0.73 0.01 -15.52
C HIS A 52 1.25 -0.71 -14.29
N GLY A 53 2.55 -0.89 -14.19
CA GLY A 53 3.14 -1.71 -13.16
C GLY A 53 4.62 -1.43 -13.01
N TYR A 54 5.21 -2.11 -12.04
CA TYR A 54 6.63 -2.05 -11.76
C TYR A 54 7.18 -3.45 -11.53
N PHE A 55 8.49 -3.58 -11.66
CA PHE A 55 9.18 -4.80 -11.27
C PHE A 55 9.74 -4.63 -9.87
N SER A 56 9.46 -5.59 -9.00
CA SER A 56 10.00 -5.62 -7.64
C SER A 56 11.09 -6.68 -7.55
N LYS A 57 12.16 -6.36 -6.81
CA LYS A 57 13.17 -7.32 -6.39
C LYS A 57 13.34 -7.17 -4.90
N THR A 58 13.24 -8.27 -4.20
CA THR A 58 13.40 -8.31 -2.74
C THR A 58 14.63 -9.13 -2.44
N MET A 59 15.49 -8.63 -1.57
CA MET A 59 16.61 -9.41 -1.06
C MET A 59 16.04 -10.51 -0.17
N ILE A 60 16.41 -11.76 -0.46
CA ILE A 60 16.02 -12.92 0.34
C ILE A 60 17.26 -13.36 1.13
N PHE A 61 17.08 -13.59 2.43
CA PHE A 61 18.06 -14.27 3.26
C PHE A 61 17.66 -15.75 3.33
N PRO A 62 18.43 -16.67 2.73
CA PRO A 62 18.07 -18.07 2.74
C PRO A 62 18.05 -18.63 4.16
N SER A 63 17.00 -19.38 4.47
CA SER A 63 16.87 -20.22 5.65
C SER A 63 16.10 -21.47 5.28
N VAL A 64 16.23 -22.51 6.09
CA VAL A 64 15.42 -23.73 5.97
C VAL A 64 14.85 -24.08 7.32
N GLN A 65 13.64 -24.64 7.33
CA GLN A 65 13.02 -25.18 8.53
C GLN A 65 13.02 -26.70 8.45
N LEU A 66 13.43 -27.37 9.52
CA LEU A 66 13.37 -28.83 9.60
C LEU A 66 11.93 -29.31 9.66
N ASN A 67 11.63 -30.32 8.84
CA ASN A 67 10.35 -31.03 8.79
C ASN A 67 10.54 -32.44 9.37
N GLY A 68 11.01 -32.48 10.61
CA GLY A 68 11.40 -33.69 11.32
C GLY A 68 12.58 -33.43 12.26
N ALA A 69 12.46 -33.91 13.51
CA ALA A 69 13.56 -33.86 14.46
C ALA A 69 14.73 -34.70 13.96
N VAL A 70 15.94 -34.14 14.05
CA VAL A 70 17.19 -34.84 13.71
C VAL A 70 17.82 -35.34 14.99
N ALA A 71 17.51 -36.58 15.36
CA ALA A 71 17.93 -37.17 16.63
C ALA A 71 19.44 -37.44 16.73
N SER A 72 20.13 -37.63 15.59
CA SER A 72 21.55 -37.98 15.55
C SER A 72 22.42 -36.80 15.13
N GLY A 73 23.45 -36.50 15.91
CA GLY A 73 24.51 -35.54 15.58
C GLY A 73 25.40 -35.96 14.39
N ALA A 74 25.21 -37.16 13.85
CA ALA A 74 25.91 -37.67 12.67
C ALA A 74 24.98 -37.85 11.45
N ALA A 75 23.73 -37.41 11.53
CA ALA A 75 22.78 -37.54 10.42
C ALA A 75 23.22 -36.71 9.21
N THR A 76 23.27 -37.34 8.04
CA THR A 76 23.71 -36.70 6.78
C THR A 76 22.56 -36.28 5.87
N ASN A 77 21.32 -36.65 6.19
CA ASN A 77 20.12 -36.25 5.43
C ASN A 77 19.18 -35.44 6.32
N PHE A 78 18.84 -34.24 5.86
CA PHE A 78 17.90 -33.34 6.51
C PHE A 78 16.63 -33.27 5.67
N VAL A 79 15.50 -33.59 6.29
CA VAL A 79 14.17 -33.32 5.72
C VAL A 79 13.77 -31.91 6.15
N VAL A 80 13.53 -31.04 5.19
CA VAL A 80 13.17 -29.64 5.38
C VAL A 80 11.87 -29.33 4.67
N ASP A 81 11.18 -28.28 5.09
CA ASP A 81 9.94 -27.84 4.44
C ASP A 81 10.16 -27.39 2.99
N SER A 82 11.33 -26.80 2.71
CA SER A 82 11.71 -26.35 1.37
C SER A 82 13.22 -26.19 1.25
N THR A 83 13.78 -26.58 0.11
CA THR A 83 15.17 -26.32 -0.28
C THR A 83 15.31 -25.11 -1.22
N ALA A 84 14.25 -24.33 -1.41
CA ALA A 84 14.27 -23.15 -2.26
C ALA A 84 15.36 -22.16 -1.81
N ASN A 85 16.13 -21.64 -2.77
CA ASN A 85 17.25 -20.73 -2.56
C ASN A 85 18.48 -21.32 -1.85
N ILE A 86 18.53 -22.65 -1.65
CA ILE A 86 19.71 -23.34 -1.13
C ILE A 86 20.53 -23.92 -2.28
N VAL A 87 21.85 -23.78 -2.16
CA VAL A 87 22.83 -24.34 -3.11
C VAL A 87 23.90 -25.10 -2.32
N PRO A 88 24.46 -26.20 -2.86
CA PRO A 88 25.60 -26.86 -2.24
C PRO A 88 26.75 -25.89 -1.95
N GLY A 89 27.44 -26.10 -0.82
CA GLY A 89 28.48 -25.21 -0.31
C GLY A 89 27.98 -24.14 0.66
N MET A 90 26.67 -24.02 0.87
CA MET A 90 26.11 -23.14 1.90
C MET A 90 26.31 -23.73 3.30
N VAL A 91 26.64 -22.86 4.26
CA VAL A 91 26.75 -23.19 5.69
C VAL A 91 25.55 -22.62 6.42
N LEU A 92 24.79 -23.49 7.05
CA LEU A 92 23.57 -23.17 7.80
C LEU A 92 23.84 -23.33 9.29
N GLN A 93 23.34 -22.42 10.13
CA GLN A 93 23.42 -22.53 11.58
C GLN A 93 22.06 -22.84 12.18
N SER A 94 22.01 -23.87 13.03
CA SER A 94 20.80 -24.25 13.77
C SER A 94 20.47 -23.26 14.87
N GLU A 95 19.22 -22.82 14.91
CA GLU A 95 18.66 -22.09 16.04
C GLU A 95 18.64 -23.00 17.29
N GLY A 96 19.28 -22.58 18.38
CA GLY A 96 19.29 -23.28 19.67
C GLY A 96 20.57 -24.05 20.02
N THR A 97 21.22 -24.74 19.07
CA THR A 97 22.45 -25.53 19.33
C THR A 97 23.75 -24.85 18.87
N PRO A 98 23.69 -23.57 18.45
CA PRO A 98 24.61 -22.90 17.52
C PRO A 98 25.43 -23.74 16.53
N GLU A 99 24.95 -24.92 16.13
CA GLU A 99 25.71 -25.83 15.27
C GLU A 99 25.71 -25.34 13.83
N ASN A 100 26.90 -25.32 13.20
CA ASN A 100 27.05 -25.10 11.78
C ASN A 100 26.99 -26.42 11.01
N VAL A 101 26.20 -26.42 9.93
CA VAL A 101 25.91 -27.55 9.08
C VAL A 101 26.23 -27.16 7.63
N LEU A 102 27.15 -27.87 6.99
CA LEU A 102 27.50 -27.63 5.58
C LEU A 102 26.56 -28.42 4.67
N VAL A 103 25.91 -27.75 3.73
CA VAL A 103 25.09 -28.40 2.69
C VAL A 103 26.01 -28.92 1.59
N THR A 104 26.05 -30.24 1.40
CA THR A 104 26.87 -30.87 0.35
C THR A 104 26.07 -31.18 -0.91
N ALA A 105 24.75 -31.39 -0.78
CA ALA A 105 23.86 -31.57 -1.92
C ALA A 105 22.44 -31.12 -1.61
N VAL A 106 21.74 -30.62 -2.63
CA VAL A 106 20.29 -30.47 -2.62
C VAL A 106 19.73 -31.64 -3.41
N VAL A 107 19.06 -32.58 -2.74
CA VAL A 107 18.60 -33.83 -3.35
C VAL A 107 17.30 -33.62 -4.10
N ASP A 108 16.36 -32.92 -3.47
CA ASP A 108 15.07 -32.54 -4.05
C ASP A 108 14.49 -31.29 -3.34
N ALA A 109 13.20 -31.00 -3.56
CA ALA A 109 12.52 -29.83 -3.00
C ALA A 109 12.43 -29.81 -1.46
N THR A 110 12.66 -30.94 -0.79
CA THR A 110 12.48 -31.13 0.67
C THR A 110 13.64 -31.86 1.35
N ASN A 111 14.66 -32.32 0.61
CA ASN A 111 15.78 -33.08 1.17
C ASN A 111 17.14 -32.45 0.87
N LEU A 112 17.95 -32.32 1.92
CA LEU A 112 19.34 -31.85 1.85
C LEU A 112 20.29 -32.93 2.35
N THR A 113 21.39 -33.12 1.62
CA THR A 113 22.55 -33.83 2.17
C THR A 113 23.47 -32.84 2.84
N VAL A 114 23.86 -33.15 4.07
CA VAL A 114 24.63 -32.24 4.92
C VAL A 114 25.79 -32.93 5.65
N VAL A 115 26.77 -32.13 6.05
CA VAL A 115 27.81 -32.50 7.00
C VAL A 115 27.57 -31.72 8.30
N ARG A 116 27.40 -32.48 9.38
CA ARG A 116 27.15 -31.98 10.75
C ARG A 116 28.45 -31.56 11.42
N GLY A 117 28.33 -30.70 12.44
CA GLY A 117 29.46 -30.23 13.23
C GLY A 117 30.54 -29.56 12.38
N PHE A 118 30.16 -28.79 11.36
CA PHE A 118 31.07 -28.07 10.48
C PHE A 118 31.62 -26.82 11.18
N GLY A 119 32.51 -27.06 12.15
CA GLY A 119 33.07 -26.04 13.03
C GLY A 119 33.50 -26.63 14.37
N THR A 120 33.54 -25.79 15.40
CA THR A 120 33.94 -26.19 16.76
C THR A 120 32.80 -26.81 17.57
N VAL A 121 31.54 -26.54 17.20
CA VAL A 121 30.35 -27.09 17.85
C VAL A 121 30.04 -28.45 17.22
N ALA A 122 30.08 -29.51 18.03
CA ALA A 122 29.77 -30.85 17.57
C ALA A 122 28.28 -31.04 17.27
N GLY A 123 27.96 -31.99 16.39
CA GLY A 123 26.58 -32.31 16.04
C GLY A 123 25.76 -32.78 17.23
N ALA A 124 24.61 -32.15 17.46
CA ALA A 124 23.67 -32.51 18.53
C ALA A 124 22.30 -32.93 17.99
N ALA A 125 21.39 -33.39 18.85
CA ALA A 125 20.01 -33.55 18.44
C ALA A 125 19.41 -32.17 18.13
N ILE A 126 18.79 -32.02 16.96
CA ILE A 126 18.05 -30.81 16.60
C ILE A 126 16.56 -31.16 16.64
N ALA A 127 15.78 -30.36 17.36
CA ALA A 127 14.34 -30.57 17.46
C ALA A 127 13.65 -30.35 16.10
N ASP A 128 12.43 -30.86 15.98
CA ASP A 128 11.57 -30.55 14.84
C ASP A 128 11.22 -29.04 14.80
N ASN A 129 10.91 -28.52 13.62
CA ASN A 129 10.57 -27.11 13.35
C ASN A 129 11.66 -26.09 13.72
N VAL A 130 12.89 -26.52 13.96
CA VAL A 130 14.02 -25.61 14.15
C VAL A 130 14.41 -24.98 12.82
N VAL A 131 14.59 -23.65 12.82
CA VAL A 131 15.06 -22.91 11.66
C VAL A 131 16.59 -22.92 11.62
N LEU A 132 17.14 -23.14 10.44
CA LEU A 132 18.56 -23.01 10.15
C LEU A 132 18.79 -21.79 9.24
N TYR A 133 19.61 -20.86 9.71
CA TYR A 133 19.91 -19.61 9.01
C TYR A 133 21.21 -19.72 8.22
N LEU A 134 21.26 -19.14 7.02
CA LEU A 134 22.50 -19.06 6.25
C LEU A 134 23.52 -18.15 6.95
N VAL A 135 24.69 -18.71 7.27
CA VAL A 135 25.84 -17.97 7.82
C VAL A 135 26.77 -17.52 6.69
N GLY A 136 26.87 -18.32 5.63
CA GLY A 136 27.75 -18.04 4.50
C GLY A 136 27.94 -19.26 3.61
N ASN A 137 29.06 -19.31 2.90
CA ASN A 137 29.45 -20.46 2.09
C ASN A 137 30.91 -20.85 2.36
N ALA A 138 31.22 -22.12 2.13
CA ALA A 138 32.56 -22.66 2.28
C ALA A 138 32.83 -23.66 1.15
N TYR A 139 33.99 -23.52 0.49
CA TYR A 139 34.42 -24.39 -0.60
C TYR A 139 35.86 -24.80 -0.40
N GLU A 140 36.17 -26.02 -0.83
CA GLU A 140 37.51 -26.58 -0.87
C GLU A 140 38.40 -25.84 -1.88
N GLU A 141 39.72 -25.89 -1.64
CA GLU A 141 40.72 -25.34 -2.56
C GLU A 141 40.65 -26.03 -3.93
N ALA A 142 40.84 -25.27 -5.01
CA ALA A 142 40.73 -25.74 -6.39
C ALA A 142 39.36 -26.35 -6.79
N SER A 143 38.30 -25.99 -6.06
CA SER A 143 36.92 -26.35 -6.38
C SER A 143 36.41 -25.71 -7.68
N THR A 144 35.40 -26.34 -8.28
CA THR A 144 34.66 -25.74 -9.40
C THR A 144 33.84 -24.55 -8.90
N ARG A 145 33.73 -23.51 -9.73
CA ARG A 145 32.89 -22.33 -9.41
C ARG A 145 31.45 -22.74 -9.01
N PRO A 146 30.87 -22.10 -7.99
CA PRO A 146 29.52 -22.44 -7.54
C PRO A 146 28.45 -21.99 -8.54
N GLN A 147 27.24 -22.53 -8.37
CA GLN A 147 26.07 -22.10 -9.14
C GLN A 147 25.72 -20.64 -8.81
N SER A 148 25.27 -19.90 -9.81
CA SER A 148 24.85 -18.50 -9.64
C SER A 148 23.49 -18.42 -8.96
N LEU A 149 23.38 -17.64 -7.88
CA LEU A 149 22.09 -17.22 -7.34
C LEU A 149 21.73 -15.85 -7.91
N LEU A 150 20.52 -15.73 -8.42
CA LEU A 150 19.97 -14.48 -8.94
C LEU A 150 18.58 -14.24 -8.39
N ILE A 151 18.31 -13.00 -8.01
CA ILE A 151 16.97 -12.56 -7.62
C ILE A 151 16.20 -12.20 -8.88
N VAL A 152 15.22 -13.04 -9.22
CA VAL A 152 14.31 -12.84 -10.35
C VAL A 152 13.34 -11.71 -10.01
N PRO A 153 13.18 -10.68 -10.87
CA PRO A 153 12.19 -9.65 -10.63
C PRO A 153 10.77 -10.20 -10.79
N THR A 154 9.90 -9.88 -9.84
CA THR A 154 8.45 -10.15 -9.95
C THR A 154 7.74 -8.94 -10.53
N ARG A 155 6.73 -9.19 -11.37
CA ARG A 155 5.95 -8.13 -12.02
C ARG A 155 4.71 -7.82 -11.18
N VAL A 156 4.61 -6.58 -10.69
CA VAL A 156 3.43 -6.07 -9.98
C VAL A 156 2.67 -5.17 -10.94
N ILE A 157 1.34 -5.37 -11.08
CA ILE A 157 0.51 -4.65 -12.03
C ILE A 157 -0.66 -3.93 -11.38
N ASN A 158 -1.09 -2.85 -12.01
CA ASN A 158 -2.31 -2.12 -11.75
C ASN A 158 -2.99 -1.71 -13.07
N TYR A 159 -4.26 -1.33 -13.01
CA TYR A 159 -4.98 -0.74 -14.13
C TYR A 159 -5.25 0.74 -13.90
N THR A 160 -5.24 1.53 -14.98
CA THR A 160 -5.81 2.88 -14.96
C THR A 160 -7.32 2.78 -14.85
N GLN A 161 -7.88 3.64 -14.00
CA GLN A 161 -9.31 3.79 -13.80
C GLN A 161 -9.73 5.18 -14.29
N ILE A 162 -10.85 5.21 -15.00
CA ILE A 162 -11.45 6.45 -15.49
C ILE A 162 -12.47 6.93 -14.45
N PHE A 163 -12.22 8.12 -13.89
CA PHE A 163 -13.14 8.85 -13.04
C PHE A 163 -13.84 9.92 -13.86
N ARG A 164 -15.18 10.00 -13.77
CA ARG A 164 -15.98 11.01 -14.45
C ARG A 164 -17.09 11.51 -13.54
N ASN A 165 -17.11 12.82 -13.31
CA ASN A 165 -18.16 13.49 -12.55
C ASN A 165 -18.59 14.71 -13.37
N THR A 166 -19.90 14.97 -13.42
CA THR A 166 -20.49 16.04 -14.23
C THR A 166 -21.30 16.95 -13.32
N TRP A 167 -21.19 18.26 -13.53
CA TRP A 167 -22.07 19.25 -12.93
C TRP A 167 -22.93 19.91 -14.01
N LEU A 168 -24.12 20.35 -13.62
CA LEU A 168 -25.10 20.97 -14.51
C LEU A 168 -25.97 21.95 -13.71
N ALA A 169 -26.11 23.17 -14.21
CA ALA A 169 -27.02 24.18 -13.68
C ALA A 169 -27.97 24.65 -14.79
N SER A 170 -29.28 24.63 -14.53
CA SER A 170 -30.28 25.13 -15.49
C SER A 170 -30.23 26.65 -15.62
N GLY A 171 -30.68 27.18 -16.76
CA GLY A 171 -30.74 28.63 -16.99
C GLY A 171 -31.55 29.36 -15.91
N THR A 172 -32.69 28.80 -15.50
CA THR A 172 -33.51 29.36 -14.42
C THR A 172 -32.79 29.35 -13.07
N ALA A 173 -32.04 28.29 -12.73
CA ALA A 173 -31.32 28.20 -11.47
C ALA A 173 -30.20 29.25 -11.36
N ILE A 174 -29.52 29.55 -12.47
CA ILE A 174 -28.48 30.58 -12.54
C ILE A 174 -29.07 31.99 -12.44
N ALA A 175 -30.23 32.21 -13.07
CA ALA A 175 -30.94 33.49 -13.02
C ALA A 175 -31.60 33.77 -11.66
N THR A 176 -31.77 32.75 -10.82
CA THR A 176 -32.38 32.89 -9.50
C THR A 176 -31.35 33.43 -8.50
N GLN A 177 -31.64 34.57 -7.90
CA GLN A 177 -30.76 35.15 -6.87
C GLN A 177 -30.82 34.31 -5.58
N VAL A 178 -29.65 33.89 -5.10
CA VAL A 178 -29.52 33.18 -3.83
C VAL A 178 -29.25 34.16 -2.69
N ILE A 179 -29.82 33.88 -1.51
CA ILE A 179 -29.68 34.73 -0.32
C ILE A 179 -28.26 34.62 0.28
N ALA A 180 -27.55 33.51 0.02
CA ALA A 180 -26.19 33.24 0.48
C ALA A 180 -25.45 32.31 -0.49
N GLY A 181 -24.12 32.41 -0.52
CA GLY A 181 -23.24 31.62 -1.40
C GLY A 181 -22.78 32.36 -2.67
N GLY A 182 -21.92 31.73 -3.46
CA GLY A 182 -21.58 32.19 -4.80
C GLY A 182 -22.72 31.97 -5.81
N SER A 183 -22.44 32.20 -7.09
CA SER A 183 -23.40 31.84 -8.14
C SER A 183 -23.59 30.31 -8.19
N VAL A 184 -24.83 29.87 -8.48
CA VAL A 184 -25.22 28.44 -8.42
C VAL A 184 -24.35 27.55 -9.31
N ASP A 185 -23.87 28.07 -10.44
CA ASP A 185 -22.94 27.38 -11.34
C ASP A 185 -21.54 27.24 -10.75
N ALA A 186 -21.05 28.25 -10.02
CA ALA A 186 -19.74 28.21 -9.37
C ALA A 186 -19.71 27.23 -8.20
N GLU A 187 -20.76 27.21 -7.37
CA GLU A 187 -20.91 26.26 -6.26
C GLU A 187 -21.00 24.81 -6.76
N ASN A 188 -21.87 24.54 -7.74
CA ASN A 188 -22.04 23.19 -8.30
C ASN A 188 -20.76 22.67 -8.98
N ARG A 189 -19.97 23.57 -9.59
CA ARG A 189 -18.64 23.24 -10.11
C ARG A 189 -17.66 22.85 -9.00
N GLN A 190 -17.66 23.59 -7.88
CA GLN A 190 -16.80 23.30 -6.73
C GLN A 190 -17.18 21.97 -6.07
N ASP A 191 -18.47 21.71 -5.87
CA ASP A 191 -18.97 20.45 -5.35
C ASP A 191 -18.56 19.26 -6.24
N CYS A 192 -18.67 19.41 -7.55
CA CYS A 192 -18.25 18.38 -8.50
C CYS A 192 -16.75 18.09 -8.41
N ALA A 193 -15.91 19.13 -8.25
CA ALA A 193 -14.47 18.95 -8.03
C ALA A 193 -14.18 18.22 -6.70
N MET A 194 -14.92 18.54 -5.63
CA MET A 194 -14.80 17.87 -4.34
C MET A 194 -15.21 16.39 -4.42
N PHE A 195 -16.34 16.07 -5.07
CA PHE A 195 -16.78 14.70 -5.25
C PHE A 195 -15.81 13.91 -6.12
N HIS A 196 -15.29 14.52 -7.19
CA HIS A 196 -14.30 13.89 -8.07
C HIS A 196 -13.02 13.53 -7.31
N ALA A 197 -12.49 14.45 -6.50
CA ALA A 197 -11.32 14.18 -5.65
C ALA A 197 -11.62 13.10 -4.61
N GLY A 198 -12.80 13.15 -3.98
CA GLY A 198 -13.23 12.14 -3.01
C GLY A 198 -13.41 10.75 -3.63
N ASP A 199 -13.80 10.63 -4.90
CA ASP A 199 -13.95 9.35 -5.58
C ASP A 199 -12.59 8.74 -5.95
N ILE A 200 -11.64 9.58 -6.37
CA ILE A 200 -10.25 9.16 -6.56
C ILE A 200 -9.66 8.66 -5.23
N GLU A 201 -9.85 9.41 -4.14
CA GLU A 201 -9.37 9.02 -2.81
C GLU A 201 -9.93 7.66 -2.36
N LYS A 202 -11.23 7.45 -2.51
CA LYS A 202 -11.86 6.16 -2.17
C LYS A 202 -11.22 5.01 -2.95
N ALA A 203 -10.93 5.23 -4.23
CA ALA A 203 -10.28 4.22 -5.05
C ALA A 203 -8.79 4.04 -4.69
N LEU A 204 -8.08 5.09 -4.24
CA LEU A 204 -6.70 4.95 -3.74
C LEU A 204 -6.63 4.10 -2.48
N ILE A 205 -7.64 4.18 -1.60
CA ILE A 205 -7.66 3.44 -0.33
C ILE A 205 -8.23 2.03 -0.51
N TRP A 206 -9.44 1.93 -1.07
CA TRP A 206 -10.23 0.69 -1.12
C TRP A 206 -10.32 0.04 -2.50
N GLY A 207 -9.65 0.60 -3.52
CA GLY A 207 -9.67 0.06 -4.88
C GLY A 207 -9.25 -1.41 -4.94
N GLN A 208 -9.87 -2.15 -5.85
CA GLN A 208 -9.50 -3.53 -6.16
C GLN A 208 -9.26 -3.67 -7.65
N LEU A 209 -8.21 -4.40 -8.01
CA LEU A 209 -7.85 -4.62 -9.40
C LEU A 209 -8.94 -5.43 -10.12
N LYS A 210 -9.55 -4.84 -11.15
CA LYS A 210 -10.47 -5.57 -12.04
C LYS A 210 -10.38 -5.04 -13.46
N SER A 211 -10.46 -5.96 -14.41
CA SER A 211 -10.71 -5.67 -15.82
C SER A 211 -11.93 -6.48 -16.27
N SER A 212 -12.87 -5.84 -16.96
CA SER A 212 -14.09 -6.46 -17.50
C SER A 212 -14.58 -5.67 -18.71
N THR A 213 -15.75 -6.02 -19.23
CA THR A 213 -16.44 -5.27 -20.29
C THR A 213 -17.82 -4.82 -19.82
N LYS A 214 -18.28 -3.66 -20.30
CA LYS A 214 -19.62 -3.12 -20.05
C LYS A 214 -20.18 -2.50 -21.32
N THR A 215 -21.44 -2.78 -21.63
CA THR A 215 -22.13 -2.19 -22.79
C THR A 215 -22.62 -0.77 -22.47
N ASN A 216 -22.42 0.16 -23.41
CA ASN A 216 -22.96 1.52 -23.39
C ASN A 216 -23.54 1.87 -24.78
N SER A 217 -23.95 3.13 -24.99
CA SER A 217 -24.53 3.62 -26.26
C SER A 217 -23.61 3.47 -27.48
N TYR A 218 -22.32 3.16 -27.28
CA TYR A 218 -21.33 2.94 -28.33
C TYR A 218 -20.93 1.46 -28.48
N GLY A 219 -21.57 0.54 -27.77
CA GLY A 219 -21.32 -0.91 -27.79
C GLY A 219 -20.64 -1.44 -26.53
N THR A 220 -20.04 -2.62 -26.62
CA THR A 220 -19.33 -3.27 -25.50
C THR A 220 -17.92 -2.70 -25.34
N MET A 221 -17.68 -2.00 -24.23
CA MET A 221 -16.43 -1.29 -23.94
C MET A 221 -15.68 -1.91 -22.75
N PRO A 222 -14.35 -1.80 -22.68
CA PRO A 222 -13.60 -2.23 -21.51
C PRO A 222 -13.89 -1.31 -20.30
N ILE A 223 -14.01 -1.92 -19.12
CA ILE A 223 -14.13 -1.23 -17.83
C ILE A 223 -13.05 -1.78 -16.89
N ARG A 224 -12.34 -0.87 -16.24
CA ARG A 224 -11.20 -1.19 -15.36
C ARG A 224 -11.34 -0.45 -14.03
N THR A 225 -10.94 -1.12 -12.96
CA THR A 225 -10.78 -0.51 -11.63
C THR A 225 -9.36 -0.68 -11.16
N MET A 226 -8.82 0.36 -10.53
CA MET A 226 -7.47 0.34 -10.00
C MET A 226 -7.43 -0.37 -8.65
N ASN A 227 -6.30 -1.00 -8.36
CA ASN A 227 -5.94 -1.50 -7.05
C ASN A 227 -5.61 -0.34 -6.12
N GLY A 228 -6.07 -0.42 -4.87
CA GLY A 228 -5.82 0.54 -3.81
C GLY A 228 -4.86 -0.01 -2.76
N LEU A 229 -4.44 0.88 -1.86
CA LEU A 229 -3.44 0.64 -0.84
C LEU A 229 -3.79 -0.54 0.08
N ILE A 230 -5.04 -0.63 0.57
CA ILE A 230 -5.44 -1.71 1.47
C ILE A 230 -5.27 -3.07 0.81
N ASN A 231 -5.66 -3.19 -0.46
CA ASN A 231 -5.56 -4.45 -1.18
C ASN A 231 -4.09 -4.79 -1.52
N TYR A 232 -3.25 -3.81 -1.85
CA TYR A 232 -1.80 -4.02 -1.98
C TYR A 232 -1.18 -4.59 -0.71
N VAL A 233 -1.48 -4.01 0.46
CA VAL A 233 -0.96 -4.54 1.73
C VAL A 233 -1.53 -5.92 2.02
N THR A 234 -2.81 -6.15 1.76
CA THR A 234 -3.46 -7.44 2.06
C THR A 234 -2.88 -8.60 1.23
N VAL A 235 -2.61 -8.37 -0.05
CA VAL A 235 -2.13 -9.41 -0.98
C VAL A 235 -0.62 -9.57 -0.89
N ASP A 236 0.13 -8.47 -0.88
CA ASP A 236 1.59 -8.51 -1.03
C ASP A 236 2.34 -8.44 0.31
N ALA A 237 1.66 -8.05 1.40
CA ALA A 237 2.25 -7.89 2.73
C ALA A 237 1.25 -8.28 3.84
N SER A 238 0.61 -9.46 3.72
CA SER A 238 -0.47 -9.91 4.60
C SER A 238 -0.10 -9.91 6.10
N GLY A 239 1.17 -10.13 6.44
CA GLY A 239 1.69 -10.03 7.81
C GLY A 239 1.64 -8.62 8.42
N ASN A 240 1.45 -7.58 7.59
CA ASN A 240 1.27 -6.19 8.02
C ASN A 240 -0.22 -5.81 8.15
N VAL A 241 -1.13 -6.78 8.05
CA VAL A 241 -2.55 -6.59 8.30
C VAL A 241 -2.87 -7.17 9.67
N THR A 242 -3.21 -6.30 10.62
CA THR A 242 -3.54 -6.72 11.99
C THR A 242 -4.97 -6.36 12.33
N THR A 243 -5.73 -7.34 12.85
CA THR A 243 -7.02 -7.08 13.50
C THR A 243 -6.80 -7.05 15.00
N LEU A 244 -6.95 -5.88 15.62
CA LEU A 244 -6.75 -5.69 17.04
C LEU A 244 -7.84 -6.43 17.85
N GLY A 245 -7.50 -6.77 19.09
CA GLY A 245 -8.41 -7.46 20.01
C GLY A 245 -9.57 -6.57 20.47
N SER A 246 -10.34 -7.06 21.44
CA SER A 246 -11.42 -6.28 22.08
C SER A 246 -10.89 -5.05 22.84
N THR A 247 -9.63 -5.09 23.25
CA THR A 247 -8.85 -3.97 23.78
C THR A 247 -7.49 -3.91 23.09
N THR A 248 -6.90 -2.72 23.02
CA THR A 248 -5.56 -2.46 22.49
C THR A 248 -4.69 -1.87 23.60
N ASN A 249 -3.55 -2.48 23.89
CA ASN A 249 -2.53 -1.91 24.78
C ASN A 249 -1.27 -1.50 23.99
N TRP A 250 -0.27 -0.92 24.66
CA TRP A 250 0.94 -0.45 23.98
C TRP A 250 1.71 -1.60 23.35
N THR A 251 1.89 -2.72 24.05
CA THR A 251 2.59 -3.90 23.52
C THR A 251 1.95 -4.43 22.23
N GLN A 252 0.61 -4.52 22.18
CA GLN A 252 -0.10 -4.96 20.98
C GLN A 252 0.01 -3.94 19.84
N LEU A 253 -0.11 -2.64 20.15
CA LEU A 253 0.01 -1.59 19.14
C LEU A 253 1.42 -1.56 18.55
N GLU A 254 2.45 -1.66 19.39
CA GLU A 254 3.85 -1.73 18.97
C GLU A 254 4.09 -2.96 18.08
N ALA A 255 3.67 -4.15 18.50
CA ALA A 255 3.81 -5.37 17.71
C ALA A 255 3.09 -5.31 16.35
N ALA A 256 1.92 -4.67 16.28
CA ALA A 256 1.18 -4.49 15.04
C ALA A 256 1.85 -3.50 14.06
N LEU A 257 2.65 -2.56 14.59
CA LEU A 257 3.33 -1.53 13.81
C LEU A 257 4.77 -1.92 13.46
N ASP A 258 5.40 -2.81 14.23
CA ASP A 258 6.80 -3.24 14.06
C ASP A 258 7.17 -3.70 12.63
N PRO A 259 6.32 -4.49 11.93
CA PRO A 259 6.66 -5.02 10.61
C PRO A 259 6.98 -3.95 9.55
N VAL A 260 6.39 -2.74 9.65
CA VAL A 260 6.58 -1.68 8.64
C VAL A 260 8.01 -1.11 8.60
N PHE A 261 8.80 -1.36 9.65
CA PHE A 261 10.19 -0.96 9.76
C PHE A 261 11.16 -2.12 9.49
N ALA A 262 10.67 -3.32 9.18
CA ALA A 262 11.51 -4.41 8.65
C ALA A 262 12.03 -4.09 7.24
N GLN A 263 11.40 -3.14 6.56
CA GLN A 263 11.80 -2.66 5.24
C GLN A 263 12.44 -1.28 5.33
N ASN A 264 13.61 -1.13 4.69
CA ASN A 264 14.22 0.17 4.46
C ASN A 264 13.92 0.62 3.02
N THR A 265 13.17 1.71 2.89
CA THR A 265 12.67 2.27 1.64
C THR A 265 13.44 3.52 1.21
N ASP A 266 13.99 4.25 2.18
CA ASP A 266 14.93 5.35 1.97
C ASP A 266 16.05 5.29 3.04
N PRO A 267 17.26 4.87 2.68
CA PRO A 267 18.37 4.75 3.63
C PRO A 267 18.89 6.11 4.14
N LYS A 268 18.43 7.22 3.56
CA LYS A 268 18.80 8.58 3.97
C LYS A 268 17.73 9.27 4.82
N GLY A 269 16.50 8.75 4.81
CA GLY A 269 15.37 9.28 5.57
C GLY A 269 15.36 8.82 7.01
N ALA A 270 14.70 9.60 7.88
CA ALA A 270 14.34 9.10 9.20
C ALA A 270 13.28 7.98 9.04
N PRO A 271 13.27 6.94 9.90
CA PRO A 271 12.25 5.90 9.88
C PRO A 271 10.92 6.47 10.40
N GLU A 272 10.20 7.16 9.53
CA GLU A 272 8.89 7.75 9.83
C GLU A 272 7.80 7.23 8.90
N ARG A 273 6.58 7.15 9.42
CA ARG A 273 5.37 6.75 8.68
C ARG A 273 4.24 7.70 8.99
N VAL A 274 3.39 7.95 7.99
CA VAL A 274 2.11 8.65 8.18
C VAL A 274 1.05 7.62 8.50
N MET A 275 0.31 7.83 9.59
CA MET A 275 -0.76 6.96 10.02
C MET A 275 -2.09 7.70 9.86
N PHE A 276 -2.83 7.36 8.80
CA PHE A 276 -4.19 7.82 8.59
C PHE A 276 -5.14 7.04 9.50
N VAL A 277 -5.83 7.73 10.39
CA VAL A 277 -6.69 7.11 11.41
C VAL A 277 -8.12 7.61 11.31
N GLY A 278 -9.08 6.73 11.59
CA GLY A 278 -10.43 7.16 11.92
C GLY A 278 -10.47 7.82 13.31
N GLY A 279 -11.48 8.62 13.58
CA GLY A 279 -11.64 9.37 14.84
C GLY A 279 -11.72 8.46 16.07
N ILE A 280 -12.33 7.27 15.96
CA ILE A 280 -12.33 6.29 17.05
C ILE A 280 -10.94 5.69 17.25
N ALA A 281 -10.25 5.32 16.17
CA ALA A 281 -8.87 4.84 16.24
C ALA A 281 -7.94 5.89 16.88
N ARG A 282 -8.04 7.17 16.47
CA ARG A 282 -7.29 8.28 17.07
C ARG A 282 -7.51 8.38 18.58
N ARG A 283 -8.77 8.30 19.03
CA ARG A 283 -9.13 8.33 20.45
C ARG A 283 -8.58 7.12 21.22
N VAL A 284 -8.63 5.92 20.65
CA VAL A 284 -8.07 4.72 21.28
C VAL A 284 -6.56 4.86 21.44
N ILE A 285 -5.84 5.32 20.40
CA ILE A 285 -4.38 5.55 20.46
C ILE A 285 -4.03 6.57 21.56
N HIS A 286 -4.79 7.67 21.66
CA HIS A 286 -4.59 8.64 22.76
C HIS A 286 -4.78 8.00 24.13
N ASN A 287 -5.80 7.16 24.29
CA ASN A 287 -6.06 6.48 25.55
C ASN A 287 -4.99 5.44 25.88
N VAL A 288 -4.41 4.75 24.90
CA VAL A 288 -3.26 3.87 25.10
C VAL A 288 -2.09 4.67 25.65
N CYS A 289 -1.68 5.75 24.98
CA CYS A 289 -0.60 6.62 25.46
C CYS A 289 -0.89 7.17 26.87
N ARG A 290 -2.16 7.50 27.16
CA ARG A 290 -2.59 7.99 28.47
C ARG A 290 -2.49 6.95 29.58
N LEU A 291 -2.88 5.70 29.30
CA LEU A 291 -2.82 4.61 30.27
C LEU A 291 -1.37 4.17 30.58
N ASN A 292 -0.46 4.40 29.64
CA ASN A 292 0.96 4.05 29.76
C ASN A 292 1.86 5.25 30.16
N SER A 293 1.28 6.38 30.61
CA SER A 293 2.04 7.57 31.05
C SER A 293 1.63 8.05 32.44
N GLN A 294 2.52 8.82 33.09
CA GLN A 294 2.27 9.46 34.38
C GLN A 294 1.97 10.95 34.19
N TYR A 295 0.92 11.43 34.87
CA TYR A 295 0.48 12.82 34.81
C TYR A 295 0.79 13.55 36.12
N GLN A 296 1.46 14.68 36.01
CA GLN A 296 1.62 15.65 37.10
C GLN A 296 0.65 16.79 36.86
N ILE A 297 -0.29 17.00 37.78
CA ILE A 297 -1.26 18.09 37.73
C ILE A 297 -0.74 19.20 38.64
N THR A 298 -0.57 20.40 38.08
CA THR A 298 -0.16 21.59 38.84
C THR A 298 -1.38 22.44 39.15
N ASP A 299 -1.44 22.99 40.36
CA ASP A 299 -2.51 23.90 40.78
C ASP A 299 -2.57 25.17 39.90
N GLN A 300 -3.75 25.78 39.80
CA GLN A 300 -4.07 27.00 39.03
C GLN A 300 -4.15 26.88 37.49
N GLN A 301 -4.12 25.69 36.90
CA GLN A 301 -4.38 25.50 35.46
C GLN A 301 -5.89 25.53 35.15
N THR A 302 -6.29 26.33 34.16
CA THR A 302 -7.70 26.47 33.71
C THR A 302 -8.00 25.75 32.38
N SER A 303 -7.00 25.13 31.76
CA SER A 303 -7.13 24.32 30.54
C SER A 303 -6.85 22.84 30.83
N TRP A 304 -7.56 21.93 30.13
CA TRP A 304 -7.46 20.48 30.32
C TRP A 304 -7.43 19.74 28.98
N GLY A 305 -6.52 18.78 28.84
CA GLY A 305 -6.49 17.87 27.69
C GLY A 305 -5.08 17.64 27.13
N LEU A 306 -4.95 16.58 26.33
CA LEU A 306 -3.73 16.25 25.59
C LEU A 306 -4.13 15.86 24.18
N GLN A 307 -3.35 16.35 23.22
CA GLN A 307 -3.48 15.97 21.82
C GLN A 307 -2.12 15.49 21.32
N PHE A 308 -2.07 14.22 20.93
CA PHE A 308 -0.91 13.58 20.32
C PHE A 308 -1.09 13.57 18.79
N ASP A 309 -0.26 14.35 18.09
CA ASP A 309 -0.17 14.32 16.62
C ASP A 309 0.95 13.40 16.12
N SER A 310 1.79 12.88 17.03
CA SER A 310 2.76 11.83 16.69
C SER A 310 3.16 11.04 17.92
N PHE A 311 3.60 9.80 17.71
CA PHE A 311 4.22 8.96 18.74
C PHE A 311 5.44 8.23 18.16
N ARG A 312 6.30 7.71 19.04
CA ARG A 312 7.52 6.99 18.67
C ARG A 312 7.48 5.59 19.25
N THR A 313 7.88 4.63 18.43
CA THR A 313 8.23 3.26 18.83
C THR A 313 9.76 3.15 18.85
N PRO A 314 10.34 2.08 19.42
CA PRO A 314 11.79 1.88 19.40
C PRO A 314 12.41 1.90 17.99
N ARG A 315 11.64 1.52 16.96
CA ARG A 315 12.12 1.43 15.56
C ARG A 315 11.87 2.67 14.71
N GLY A 316 10.91 3.51 15.09
CA GLY A 316 10.57 4.66 14.27
C GLY A 316 9.40 5.50 14.78
N ARG A 317 9.05 6.53 14.00
CA ARG A 317 8.04 7.54 14.35
C ARG A 317 6.78 7.38 13.51
N PHE A 318 5.62 7.61 14.13
CA PHE A 318 4.32 7.68 13.45
C PHE A 318 3.72 9.08 13.59
N ASN A 319 3.36 9.69 12.46
CA ASN A 319 2.65 10.95 12.41
C ASN A 319 1.14 10.67 12.21
N LEU A 320 0.31 11.08 13.16
CA LEU A 320 -1.12 10.77 13.20
C LEU A 320 -1.92 11.82 12.44
N VAL A 321 -2.59 11.40 11.38
CA VAL A 321 -3.49 12.25 10.59
C VAL A 321 -4.90 11.66 10.64
N GLU A 322 -5.86 12.41 11.14
CA GLU A 322 -7.25 11.98 11.07
C GLU A 322 -7.77 12.11 9.64
N HIS A 323 -8.30 11.02 9.10
CA HIS A 323 -8.74 10.98 7.71
C HIS A 323 -10.27 11.15 7.62
N PRO A 324 -10.79 12.20 6.96
CA PRO A 324 -12.23 12.48 6.91
C PRO A 324 -13.09 11.31 6.41
N LEU A 325 -12.67 10.63 5.34
CA LEU A 325 -13.41 9.46 4.81
C LEU A 325 -13.53 8.30 5.80
N LEU A 326 -12.57 8.13 6.72
CA LEU A 326 -12.65 7.08 7.73
C LEU A 326 -13.79 7.36 8.74
N ASN A 327 -14.23 8.60 8.84
CA ASN A 327 -15.32 9.04 9.71
C ASN A 327 -16.67 9.20 8.99
N ALA A 328 -16.72 9.03 7.66
CA ALA A 328 -17.89 9.36 6.85
C ALA A 328 -19.17 8.61 7.26
N PHE A 329 -19.04 7.42 7.85
CA PHE A 329 -20.16 6.57 8.28
C PHE A 329 -20.41 6.56 9.79
N GLY A 330 -19.83 7.51 10.53
CA GLY A 330 -19.99 7.64 11.97
C GLY A 330 -19.16 6.66 12.80
N SER A 331 -19.29 6.77 14.13
CA SER A 331 -18.42 6.11 15.12
C SER A 331 -18.64 4.61 15.31
N SER A 332 -19.78 4.08 14.85
CA SER A 332 -20.06 2.64 14.91
C SER A 332 -19.43 1.88 13.74
N ALA A 333 -19.20 2.56 12.63
CA ALA A 333 -18.68 1.97 11.40
C ALA A 333 -17.23 1.48 11.55
N SER A 334 -16.91 0.37 10.89
CA SER A 334 -15.58 -0.25 10.94
C SER A 334 -14.47 0.69 10.45
N TRP A 335 -14.79 1.64 9.56
CA TRP A 335 -13.80 2.59 9.02
C TRP A 335 -13.32 3.59 10.09
N SER A 336 -14.19 4.00 11.01
CA SER A 336 -13.81 4.91 12.10
C SER A 336 -12.84 4.26 13.09
N LYS A 337 -12.82 2.92 13.10
CA LYS A 337 -12.03 2.03 13.96
C LYS A 337 -10.82 1.43 13.25
N MET A 338 -10.37 2.04 12.16
CA MET A 338 -9.22 1.55 11.39
C MET A 338 -8.10 2.58 11.34
N ALA A 339 -6.90 2.08 11.05
CA ALA A 339 -5.74 2.89 10.73
C ALA A 339 -5.01 2.32 9.52
N ILE A 340 -4.48 3.21 8.69
CA ILE A 340 -3.71 2.91 7.51
C ILE A 340 -2.36 3.58 7.68
N VAL A 341 -1.30 2.78 7.75
CA VAL A 341 0.07 3.23 7.91
C VAL A 341 0.73 3.25 6.54
N VAL A 342 1.27 4.41 6.16
CA VAL A 342 1.86 4.66 4.86
C VAL A 342 3.26 5.20 5.00
N ASP A 343 4.18 4.59 4.29
CA ASP A 343 5.47 5.19 4.01
C ASP A 343 5.38 6.05 2.74
N LEU A 344 5.37 7.37 2.89
CA LEU A 344 5.12 8.30 1.78
C LEU A 344 6.05 8.11 0.56
N PRO A 345 7.36 7.81 0.70
CA PRO A 345 8.23 7.53 -0.44
C PRO A 345 7.80 6.31 -1.28
N THR A 346 7.07 5.36 -0.70
CA THR A 346 6.56 4.18 -1.41
C THR A 346 5.29 4.45 -2.20
N PHE A 347 4.55 5.50 -1.84
CA PHE A 347 3.27 5.81 -2.44
C PHE A 347 3.43 6.79 -3.61
N GLY A 348 2.66 6.58 -4.66
CA GLY A 348 2.62 7.48 -5.81
C GLY A 348 1.38 7.27 -6.66
N MET A 349 1.23 8.12 -7.66
CA MET A 349 0.17 8.02 -8.65
C MET A 349 0.74 8.11 -10.06
N ALA A 350 0.15 7.32 -10.96
CA ALA A 350 0.42 7.44 -12.38
C ALA A 350 -0.84 7.86 -13.13
N TYR A 351 -0.71 8.88 -13.97
CA TYR A 351 -1.80 9.35 -14.82
C TYR A 351 -1.61 8.83 -16.25
N MET A 352 -2.71 8.46 -16.91
CA MET A 352 -2.63 8.16 -18.34
C MET A 352 -2.26 9.42 -19.11
N THR A 353 -1.39 9.26 -20.11
CA THR A 353 -0.87 10.38 -20.92
C THR A 353 -2.00 11.27 -21.44
N GLY A 354 -1.96 12.57 -21.11
CA GLY A 354 -2.97 13.54 -21.53
C GLY A 354 -4.35 13.36 -20.87
N ARG A 355 -4.45 12.57 -19.79
CA ARG A 355 -5.69 12.30 -19.04
C ARG A 355 -5.58 12.67 -17.55
N LYS A 356 -4.59 13.49 -17.17
CA LYS A 356 -4.59 14.22 -15.89
C LYS A 356 -5.81 15.16 -15.87
N THR A 357 -6.45 15.33 -14.73
CA THR A 357 -7.79 15.94 -14.57
C THR A 357 -8.12 17.00 -15.60
N GLN A 358 -9.03 16.65 -16.52
CA GLN A 358 -9.49 17.52 -17.59
C GLN A 358 -10.88 18.05 -17.25
N SER A 359 -11.05 19.37 -17.29
CA SER A 359 -12.37 19.99 -17.30
C SER A 359 -12.83 20.22 -18.73
N ARG A 360 -14.04 19.77 -19.07
CA ARG A 360 -14.70 20.08 -20.33
C ARG A 360 -16.05 20.70 -20.04
N GLU A 361 -16.14 22.01 -20.22
CA GLU A 361 -17.36 22.80 -20.06
C GLU A 361 -18.18 22.76 -21.34
N PHE A 362 -19.50 22.83 -21.21
CA PHE A 362 -20.45 22.89 -22.32
C PHE A 362 -21.50 23.96 -22.06
N ASN A 363 -21.97 24.59 -23.14
CA ASN A 363 -22.96 25.68 -23.16
C ASN A 363 -22.56 26.97 -22.40
N MET A 364 -21.30 27.13 -21.98
CA MET A 364 -20.83 28.35 -21.29
C MET A 364 -20.51 29.54 -22.22
N SER A 365 -20.29 29.30 -23.52
CA SER A 365 -19.96 30.36 -24.50
C SER A 365 -21.17 30.84 -25.31
N GLY A 366 -22.39 30.54 -24.87
CA GLY A 366 -23.64 30.94 -25.55
C GLY A 366 -23.94 30.19 -26.86
N GLN A 367 -23.09 29.24 -27.26
CA GLN A 367 -23.34 28.33 -28.38
C GLN A 367 -23.78 26.97 -27.82
N PRO A 368 -24.95 26.43 -28.21
CA PRO A 368 -25.37 25.09 -27.81
C PRO A 368 -24.41 24.04 -28.38
N VAL A 369 -23.73 23.30 -27.49
CA VAL A 369 -22.82 22.18 -27.85
C VAL A 369 -23.44 20.82 -27.51
N ASP A 370 -24.70 20.84 -27.08
CA ASP A 370 -25.50 19.68 -26.69
C ASP A 370 -26.86 19.72 -27.38
N ALA A 371 -27.76 18.77 -27.09
CA ALA A 371 -29.08 18.59 -27.71
C ALA A 371 -30.11 19.72 -27.44
N GLY A 372 -29.68 20.98 -27.32
CA GLY A 372 -30.55 22.14 -27.10
C GLY A 372 -31.05 22.29 -25.66
N VAL A 373 -30.30 21.78 -24.68
CA VAL A 373 -30.68 21.82 -23.25
C VAL A 373 -30.51 23.24 -22.69
N ASP A 374 -31.52 23.74 -21.97
CA ASP A 374 -31.49 25.01 -21.21
C ASP A 374 -30.68 24.88 -19.91
N ALA A 375 -29.38 24.61 -20.06
CA ALA A 375 -28.45 24.46 -18.95
C ALA A 375 -26.99 24.68 -19.38
N VAL A 376 -26.16 25.13 -18.45
CA VAL A 376 -24.68 25.12 -18.56
C VAL A 376 -24.11 24.04 -17.65
N GLY A 377 -22.98 23.47 -18.03
CA GLY A 377 -22.37 22.42 -17.23
C GLY A 377 -20.94 22.10 -17.62
N GLY A 378 -20.37 21.13 -16.93
CA GLY A 378 -19.04 20.65 -17.23
C GLY A 378 -18.78 19.25 -16.69
N THR A 379 -17.85 18.55 -17.34
CA THR A 379 -17.42 17.21 -16.92
C THR A 379 -15.96 17.23 -16.55
N LEU A 380 -15.65 16.74 -15.35
CA LEU A 380 -14.29 16.41 -14.94
C LEU A 380 -13.99 14.96 -15.33
N THR A 381 -12.89 14.75 -16.03
CA THR A 381 -12.40 13.41 -16.40
C THR A 381 -10.95 13.24 -15.98
N THR A 382 -10.67 12.22 -15.18
CA THR A 382 -9.32 11.84 -14.79
C THR A 382 -9.12 10.36 -15.09
N GLU A 383 -7.97 9.99 -15.64
CA GLU A 383 -7.58 8.59 -15.77
C GLU A 383 -6.24 8.36 -15.08
N CYS A 384 -6.25 7.62 -13.97
CA CYS A 384 -5.09 7.42 -13.11
C CYS A 384 -5.05 6.03 -12.49
N THR A 385 -3.93 5.70 -11.86
CA THR A 385 -3.73 4.46 -11.10
C THR A 385 -2.85 4.71 -9.87
N CYS A 386 -3.04 3.88 -8.84
CA CYS A 386 -2.23 3.92 -7.62
C CYS A 386 -0.93 3.12 -7.81
N LEU A 387 0.17 3.68 -7.31
CA LEU A 387 1.47 3.02 -7.24
C LEU A 387 1.87 2.89 -5.77
N VAL A 388 2.08 1.65 -5.33
CA VAL A 388 2.60 1.34 -3.99
C VAL A 388 3.85 0.50 -4.18
N LYS A 389 5.02 1.14 -4.14
CA LYS A 389 6.33 0.52 -4.35
C LYS A 389 6.87 0.03 -3.01
N ASN A 390 6.82 -1.28 -2.76
CA ASN A 390 7.09 -1.90 -1.46
C ASN A 390 5.90 -1.78 -0.49
N SER A 391 4.90 -2.62 -0.71
CA SER A 391 3.73 -2.79 0.16
C SER A 391 4.12 -3.17 1.60
N ALA A 392 5.23 -3.88 1.80
CA ALA A 392 5.71 -4.31 3.12
C ALA A 392 6.23 -3.17 4.02
N ALA A 393 6.36 -1.95 3.51
CA ALA A 393 6.61 -0.75 4.32
C ALA A 393 5.33 -0.08 4.85
N ASN A 394 4.16 -0.61 4.46
CA ASN A 394 2.84 -0.09 4.80
C ASN A 394 2.08 -1.12 5.66
N ALA A 395 1.08 -0.69 6.42
CA ALA A 395 0.27 -1.59 7.26
C ALA A 395 -1.20 -1.14 7.33
N VAL A 396 -2.07 -2.09 7.67
CA VAL A 396 -3.49 -1.81 7.92
C VAL A 396 -3.87 -2.43 9.26
N LEU A 397 -4.37 -1.59 10.17
CA LEU A 397 -4.84 -2.00 11.48
C LEU A 397 -6.36 -1.84 11.54
N TYR A 398 -7.05 -2.92 11.90
CA TYR A 398 -8.50 -2.95 12.08
C TYR A 398 -8.87 -3.04 13.56
N ASN A 399 -10.12 -2.67 13.86
CA ASN A 399 -10.79 -2.94 15.12
C ASN A 399 -10.24 -2.20 16.35
N PHE A 400 -9.93 -0.90 16.22
CA PHE A 400 -9.72 -0.04 17.38
C PHE A 400 -11.03 0.16 18.16
N THR A 401 -11.14 -0.45 19.34
CA THR A 401 -12.37 -0.45 20.16
C THR A 401 -12.17 0.25 21.50
N ALA A 402 -11.20 -0.20 22.30
CA ALA A 402 -10.93 0.29 23.64
C ALA A 402 -9.43 0.20 23.95
N ALA A 403 -8.92 1.12 24.76
CA ALA A 403 -7.53 1.06 25.23
C ALA A 403 -7.43 0.23 26.51
N ALA A 404 -6.30 -0.44 26.71
CA ALA A 404 -5.91 -1.12 27.94
C ALA A 404 -4.47 -0.76 28.30
N ALA A 405 -4.11 -0.91 29.57
CA ALA A 405 -2.74 -0.78 30.01
C ALA A 405 -1.92 -2.03 29.62
N GLY A 406 -0.61 -1.85 29.47
CA GLY A 406 0.35 -2.91 29.16
C GLY A 406 1.10 -2.67 27.87
#